data_AF-A0A963L8N4-F1
#
_entry.id   AF-A0A963L8N4-F1
#
_cell.length_a   1.000
_cell.length_b   1.000
_cell.length_c   1.000
_cell.angle_alpha   90.00
_cell.angle_beta   90.00
_cell.angle_gamma   90.00
#
_symmetry.space_group_name_H-M   'P 1'
#
loop_
_entity.id
_entity.type
_entity.pdbx_description
1 polymer ?
#
loop_
_entity_poly.entity_id
_entity_poly.type
_entity_poly.pdbx_seq_one_letter_code
_entity_poly.pdbx_strand_id
1 'polypeptide(L)'
;MQFTPIAVAAALTLAAVPSWPAPGAAPLRVQVAEIVDRQGFERPMRAVTLMLPVGFKYEAQVAWSMTPGGCQRPYQPQLRAQAADGQQAIALLPGEGWGRSSFGALTQG
;
A
#
# COMPACT_ATOMS: atom_id res chain seq x y z
N MET A 1 49.70 39.55 -17.61
CA MET A 1 49.09 38.38 -16.95
C MET A 1 47.58 38.55 -17.06
N GLN A 2 46.94 37.81 -17.96
CA GLN A 2 45.50 37.90 -18.23
C GLN A 2 44.79 36.81 -17.41
N PHE A 3 43.77 37.20 -16.65
CA PHE A 3 42.89 36.28 -15.92
C PHE A 3 41.58 36.15 -16.69
N THR A 4 41.26 34.94 -17.14
CA THR A 4 39.96 34.57 -17.72
C THR A 4 39.01 34.13 -16.61
N PRO A 5 37.85 34.79 -16.41
CA PRO A 5 36.85 34.29 -15.48
C PRO A 5 36.04 33.15 -16.12
N ILE A 6 36.00 32.00 -15.46
CA ILE A 6 35.10 30.89 -15.77
C ILE A 6 33.70 31.30 -15.33
N ALA A 7 32.79 31.50 -16.29
CA ALA A 7 31.38 31.68 -16.01
C ALA A 7 30.76 30.32 -15.66
N VAL A 8 30.45 30.10 -14.38
CA VAL A 8 29.67 28.95 -13.92
C VAL A 8 28.20 29.22 -14.24
N ALA A 9 27.69 28.58 -15.29
CA ALA A 9 26.27 28.58 -15.60
C ALA A 9 25.52 27.69 -14.59
N ALA A 10 24.82 28.31 -13.65
CA ALA A 10 23.89 27.62 -12.77
C ALA A 10 22.66 27.16 -13.58
N ALA A 11 22.62 25.88 -13.93
CA ALA A 11 21.42 25.27 -14.51
C ALA A 11 20.36 25.14 -13.40
N LEU A 12 19.37 26.03 -13.40
CA LEU A 12 18.14 25.87 -12.62
C LEU A 12 17.35 24.69 -13.19
N THR A 13 17.42 23.55 -12.53
CA THR A 13 16.47 22.46 -12.73
C THR A 13 15.12 22.92 -12.16
N LEU A 14 14.17 23.27 -13.04
CA LEU A 14 12.76 23.40 -12.67
C LEU A 14 12.27 22.01 -12.21
N ALA A 15 12.31 21.75 -10.91
CA ALA A 15 11.56 20.66 -10.33
C ALA A 15 10.07 20.97 -10.55
N ALA A 16 9.40 20.16 -11.36
CA ALA A 16 7.97 20.27 -11.56
C ALA A 16 7.27 20.08 -10.21
N VAL A 17 6.79 21.19 -9.63
CA VAL A 17 6.01 21.15 -8.40
C VAL A 17 4.69 20.46 -8.74
N PRO A 18 4.30 19.36 -8.06
CA PRO A 18 3.01 18.73 -8.30
C PRO A 18 1.92 19.75 -7.96
N SER A 19 1.25 20.28 -9.00
CA SER A 19 0.13 21.18 -8.82
C SER A 19 -1.05 20.38 -8.27
N TRP A 20 -1.67 20.90 -7.23
CA TRP A 20 -2.93 20.33 -6.74
C TRP A 20 -3.98 20.51 -7.84
N PRO A 21 -4.86 19.52 -8.05
CA PRO A 21 -5.90 19.63 -9.05
C PRO A 21 -6.73 20.88 -8.75
N ALA A 22 -7.00 21.68 -9.79
CA ALA A 22 -7.80 22.87 -9.67
C ALA A 22 -9.18 22.52 -9.07
N PRO A 23 -9.76 23.39 -8.21
CA PRO A 23 -11.13 23.24 -7.78
C PRO A 23 -12.04 23.15 -9.01
N GLY A 24 -12.75 22.04 -9.19
CA GLY A 24 -13.56 21.76 -10.39
C GLY A 24 -13.14 20.54 -11.22
N ALA A 25 -12.17 19.74 -10.77
CA ALA A 25 -11.88 18.44 -11.37
C ALA A 25 -13.14 17.56 -11.44
N ALA A 26 -13.32 16.86 -12.56
CA ALA A 26 -14.46 15.97 -12.77
C ALA A 26 -14.58 14.94 -11.61
N PRO A 27 -15.81 14.58 -11.20
CA PRO A 27 -16.02 13.68 -10.09
C PRO A 27 -15.40 12.31 -10.37
N LEU A 28 -14.63 11.78 -9.42
CA LEU A 28 -14.02 10.46 -9.52
C LEU A 28 -15.13 9.40 -9.57
N ARG A 29 -15.14 8.60 -10.65
CA ARG A 29 -16.01 7.43 -10.78
C ARG A 29 -15.35 6.24 -10.09
N VAL A 30 -16.11 5.55 -9.26
CA VAL A 30 -15.62 4.38 -8.50
C VAL A 30 -16.46 3.14 -8.75
N GLN A 31 -15.84 1.98 -8.59
CA GLN A 31 -16.44 0.64 -8.61
C GLN A 31 -16.19 -0.05 -7.26
N VAL A 32 -17.06 -0.99 -6.90
CA VAL A 32 -16.93 -1.79 -5.67
C VAL A 32 -15.93 -2.92 -5.90
N ALA A 33 -15.00 -3.08 -4.96
CA ALA A 33 -14.10 -4.22 -4.87
C ALA A 33 -14.33 -4.97 -3.57
N GLU A 34 -14.37 -6.29 -3.64
CA GLU A 34 -14.65 -7.16 -2.50
C GLU A 34 -13.49 -8.10 -2.23
N ILE A 35 -13.08 -8.18 -0.97
CA ILE A 35 -12.16 -9.20 -0.48
C ILE A 35 -13.01 -10.32 0.11
N VAL A 36 -12.98 -11.50 -0.49
CA VAL A 36 -13.75 -12.67 -0.06
C VAL A 36 -12.86 -13.63 0.72
N ASP A 37 -13.23 -13.92 1.96
CA ASP A 37 -12.65 -15.01 2.73
C ASP A 37 -13.26 -16.33 2.29
N ARG A 38 -12.41 -17.29 1.93
CA ARG A 38 -12.81 -18.62 1.49
C ARG A 38 -12.40 -19.72 2.47
N GLN A 39 -11.77 -19.36 3.59
CA GLN A 39 -11.13 -20.30 4.51
C GLN A 39 -11.65 -20.15 5.95
N GLY A 40 -11.96 -18.93 6.39
CA GLY A 40 -12.33 -18.66 7.78
C GLY A 40 -13.75 -19.07 8.19
N PHE A 41 -14.62 -19.39 7.22
CA PHE A 41 -16.03 -19.67 7.43
C PHE A 41 -16.48 -20.91 6.66
N GLU A 42 -17.63 -21.47 7.04
CA GLU A 42 -18.24 -22.65 6.39
C GLU A 42 -18.53 -22.46 4.89
N ARG A 43 -18.58 -21.20 4.42
CA ARG A 43 -18.80 -20.81 3.03
C ARG A 43 -18.01 -19.54 2.71
N PRO A 44 -17.78 -19.21 1.43
CA PRO A 44 -17.16 -17.94 1.06
C PRO A 44 -17.94 -16.74 1.60
N MET A 45 -17.26 -15.87 2.36
CA MET A 45 -17.85 -14.70 3.01
C MET A 45 -17.09 -13.43 2.64
N ARG A 46 -17.80 -12.32 2.45
CA ARG A 46 -17.19 -11.01 2.20
C ARG A 46 -16.53 -10.49 3.48
N ALA A 47 -15.22 -10.31 3.45
CA ALA A 47 -14.44 -9.81 4.59
C ALA A 47 -14.29 -8.29 4.57
N VAL A 48 -14.06 -7.70 3.39
CA VAL A 48 -13.84 -6.25 3.23
C VAL A 48 -14.48 -5.77 1.94
N THR A 49 -15.04 -4.55 1.97
CA THR A 49 -15.55 -3.84 0.78
C THR A 49 -14.79 -2.53 0.62
N LEU A 50 -14.32 -2.23 -0.59
CA LEU A 50 -13.51 -1.07 -0.93
C LEU A 50 -14.06 -0.40 -2.19
N MET A 51 -13.83 0.91 -2.34
CA MET A 51 -14.12 1.64 -3.58
C MET A 51 -12.81 1.87 -4.34
N LEU A 52 -12.75 1.39 -5.59
CA LEU A 52 -11.61 1.59 -6.49
C LEU A 52 -12.03 2.48 -7.66
N PRO A 53 -11.13 3.27 -8.27
CA PRO A 53 -11.46 3.98 -9.51
C PRO A 53 -11.93 3.01 -10.59
N VAL A 54 -12.91 3.45 -11.40
CA VAL A 54 -13.43 2.63 -12.50
C VAL A 54 -12.30 2.28 -13.48
N GLY A 55 -12.27 1.02 -13.92
CA GLY A 55 -11.30 0.52 -14.90
C GLY A 55 -10.01 -0.03 -14.28
N PHE A 56 -9.85 0.06 -12.95
CA PHE A 56 -8.78 -0.64 -12.27
C PHE A 56 -9.04 -2.15 -12.28
N LYS A 57 -8.00 -2.92 -12.61
CA LYS A 57 -7.98 -4.37 -12.38
C LYS A 57 -7.47 -4.62 -10.98
N TYR A 58 -8.05 -5.58 -10.25
CA TYR A 58 -7.62 -5.87 -8.89
C TYR A 58 -7.63 -7.36 -8.58
N GLU A 59 -6.73 -7.74 -7.67
CA GLU A 59 -6.63 -9.03 -7.02
C GLU A 59 -6.80 -8.85 -5.52
N ALA A 60 -7.60 -9.73 -4.91
CA ALA A 60 -7.97 -9.64 -3.50
C ALA A 60 -8.05 -11.01 -2.84
N GLN A 61 -7.53 -11.12 -1.62
CA GLN A 61 -7.58 -12.35 -0.84
C GLN A 61 -7.49 -12.07 0.67
N VAL A 62 -7.93 -13.02 1.48
CA VAL A 62 -7.59 -13.06 2.91
C VAL A 62 -6.44 -14.04 3.10
N ALA A 63 -5.28 -13.55 3.51
CA ALA A 63 -4.12 -14.37 3.81
C ALA A 63 -4.18 -14.82 5.27
N TRP A 64 -4.26 -16.13 5.49
CA TRP A 64 -4.24 -16.74 6.83
C TRP A 64 -2.81 -17.15 7.19
N SER A 65 -2.37 -16.80 8.40
CA SER A 65 -1.09 -17.21 8.98
C SER A 65 -1.31 -17.65 10.41
N MET A 66 -1.22 -18.97 10.64
CA MET A 66 -1.32 -19.56 11.96
C MET A 66 0.09 -19.71 12.54
N THR A 67 0.70 -18.63 13.01
CA THR A 67 1.96 -18.73 13.77
C THR A 67 1.63 -19.19 15.19
N PRO A 68 2.03 -20.40 15.63
CA PRO A 68 1.75 -20.86 16.98
C PRO A 68 2.41 -19.94 18.02
N GLY A 69 1.66 -19.52 19.03
CA GLY A 69 2.17 -18.67 20.12
C GLY A 69 2.30 -17.18 19.81
N GLY A 70 1.88 -16.73 18.61
CA GLY A 70 1.82 -15.30 18.29
C GLY A 70 0.51 -14.67 18.78
N CYS A 71 0.58 -13.54 19.48
CA CYS A 71 -0.60 -12.72 19.83
C CYS A 71 -1.16 -11.91 18.64
N GLN A 72 -0.70 -12.18 17.42
CA GLN A 72 -1.09 -11.44 16.22
C GLN A 72 -2.37 -12.00 15.62
N ARG A 73 -3.10 -11.16 14.88
CA ARG A 73 -4.27 -11.61 14.11
C ARG A 73 -3.82 -12.68 13.11
N PRO A 74 -4.45 -13.87 13.08
CA PRO A 74 -4.03 -14.96 12.21
C PRO A 74 -4.49 -14.78 10.75
N TYR A 75 -5.00 -13.62 10.41
CA TYR A 75 -5.46 -13.29 9.07
C TYR A 75 -5.16 -11.84 8.72
N GLN A 76 -4.90 -11.59 7.43
CA GLN A 76 -4.70 -10.26 6.88
C GLN A 76 -5.37 -10.16 5.50
N PRO A 77 -6.31 -9.22 5.30
CA PRO A 77 -6.81 -8.90 3.97
C PRO A 77 -5.70 -8.31 3.11
N GLN A 78 -5.62 -8.72 1.85
CA GLN A 78 -4.66 -8.24 0.87
C GLN A 78 -5.43 -7.78 -0.37
N LEU A 79 -5.02 -6.64 -0.92
CA LEU A 79 -5.53 -6.08 -2.15
C LEU A 79 -4.35 -5.53 -2.96
N ARG A 80 -4.34 -5.82 -4.26
CA ARG A 80 -3.52 -5.11 -5.25
C ARG A 80 -4.44 -4.68 -6.38
N ALA A 81 -4.50 -3.38 -6.67
CA ALA A 81 -5.26 -2.81 -7.76
C ALA A 81 -4.38 -1.93 -8.62
N GLN A 82 -4.55 -1.98 -9.94
CA GLN A 82 -3.75 -1.23 -10.90
C GLN A 82 -4.61 -0.63 -12.01
N ALA A 83 -4.29 0.59 -12.40
CA ALA A 83 -4.88 1.24 -13.57
C ALA A 83 -4.53 0.48 -14.85
N ALA A 84 -5.38 0.59 -15.87
CA ALA A 84 -5.16 -0.07 -17.16
C ALA A 84 -3.87 0.38 -17.87
N ASP A 85 -3.40 1.61 -17.60
CA ASP A 85 -2.15 2.17 -18.11
C ASP A 85 -0.91 1.79 -17.28
N GLY A 86 -1.10 1.10 -16.15
CA GLY A 86 -0.04 0.67 -15.25
C GLY A 86 0.58 1.79 -14.39
N GLN A 87 0.22 3.06 -14.58
CA GLN A 87 0.90 4.19 -13.92
C GLN A 87 0.43 4.43 -12.48
N GLN A 88 -0.77 3.95 -12.16
CA GLN A 88 -1.38 4.13 -10.84
C GLN A 88 -1.70 2.78 -10.22
N ALA A 89 -1.46 2.66 -8.92
CA ALA A 89 -1.76 1.46 -8.17
C ALA A 89 -2.25 1.79 -6.75
N ILE A 90 -3.08 0.91 -6.21
CA ILE A 90 -3.57 0.94 -4.83
C ILE A 90 -3.30 -0.43 -4.22
N ALA A 91 -2.66 -0.48 -3.05
CA ALA A 91 -2.39 -1.72 -2.35
C ALA A 91 -2.82 -1.62 -0.88
N LEU A 92 -3.40 -2.69 -0.36
CA LEU A 92 -3.58 -2.87 1.07
C LEU A 92 -2.36 -3.61 1.60
N LEU A 93 -1.51 -2.88 2.34
CA LEU A 93 -0.30 -3.43 2.93
C LEU A 93 -0.64 -4.20 4.22
N PRO A 94 0.20 -5.19 4.60
CA PRO A 94 0.11 -5.86 5.89
C PRO A 94 -0.02 -4.87 7.05
N GLY A 95 -0.87 -5.22 8.02
CA GLY A 95 -0.99 -4.45 9.25
C GLY A 95 0.31 -4.47 10.06
N GLU A 96 0.62 -3.36 10.72
CA GLU A 96 1.76 -3.24 11.62
C GLU A 96 1.61 -4.21 12.80
N GLY A 97 2.66 -4.98 13.08
CA GLY A 97 2.70 -5.95 14.17
C GLY A 97 3.66 -5.51 15.26
N TRP A 98 3.14 -5.29 16.47
CA TRP A 98 3.93 -4.98 17.67
C TRP A 98 4.00 -6.20 18.58
N GLY A 99 5.19 -6.52 19.10
CA GLY A 99 5.42 -7.65 20.00
C GLY A 99 6.20 -7.23 21.24
N ARG A 100 5.89 -7.88 22.36
CA ARG A 100 6.69 -7.84 23.59
C ARG A 100 6.93 -9.27 24.05
N SER A 101 8.16 -9.62 24.38
CA SER A 101 8.50 -10.89 25.03
C SER A 101 8.93 -10.63 26.47
N SER A 102 8.57 -11.54 27.38
CA SER A 102 9.03 -11.56 28.77
C SER A 102 10.04 -12.67 29.03
N PHE A 103 10.51 -13.35 27.98
CA PHE A 103 11.63 -14.28 28.08
C PHE A 103 12.89 -13.47 28.39
N GLY A 104 13.15 -13.27 29.67
CA GLY A 104 14.48 -12.87 30.14
C GLY A 104 15.49 -13.92 29.68
N ALA A 105 16.73 -13.49 29.43
CA ALA A 105 17.82 -14.39 29.06
C ALA A 105 17.82 -15.58 30.01
N LEU A 106 17.44 -16.76 29.51
CA LEU A 106 17.59 -18.01 30.24
C LEU A 106 19.10 -18.19 30.39
N THR A 107 19.67 -17.79 31.51
CA THR A 107 21.00 -18.23 31.91
C THR A 107 20.91 -19.74 32.04
N GLN A 108 21.48 -20.46 31.08
CA GLN A 108 21.69 -21.90 31.18
C GLN A 108 22.48 -22.15 32.46
N GLY A 109 21.89 -22.94 33.36
CA GLY A 109 22.59 -23.50 34.51
C GLY A 109 23.49 -24.66 34.11
#